data_AF-A0A8T3TS36-F1
#
_entry.id   AF-A0A8T3TS36-F1
#
_cell.length_a   1.000
_cell.length_b   1.000
_cell.length_c   1.000
_cell.angle_alpha   90.00
_cell.angle_beta   90.00
_cell.angle_gamma   90.00
#
_symmetry.space_group_name_H-M   'P 1'
#
loop_
_entity.id
_entity.type
_entity.pdbx_description
1 polymer ?
#
loop_
_entity_poly.entity_id
_entity_poly.type
_entity_poly.pdbx_seq_one_letter_code
_entity_poly.pdbx_strand_id
1 'polypeptide(L)'
;PGLATDPRFATNGERVRERDALRDLLVSRFVARPSAEWLEVLSATDVPCGPVRDVAEVFADPQVLAREMVATVEHPTVGALRLTGIPFKFAATPGSIRRPPPLLGQHTDEILSELGFSGMEIERLRASGSV
;
A
#
# COMPACT_ATOMS: atom_id res chain seq x y z
N PRO A 1 -8.93 3.22 36.22
CA PRO A 1 -8.98 2.11 37.20
C PRO A 1 -10.38 1.49 37.21
N GLY A 2 -10.51 0.15 37.20
CA GLY A 2 -11.80 -0.54 37.31
C GLY A 2 -12.42 -1.08 36.01
N LEU A 3 -11.94 -0.67 34.83
CA LEU A 3 -12.48 -1.19 33.56
C LEU A 3 -12.29 -2.71 33.39
N ALA A 4 -11.16 -3.24 33.86
CA ALA A 4 -10.86 -4.68 33.79
C ALA A 4 -11.79 -5.54 34.66
N THR A 5 -12.45 -4.94 35.65
CA THR A 5 -13.36 -5.60 36.58
C THR A 5 -14.82 -5.16 36.40
N ASP A 6 -15.10 -4.27 35.44
CA ASP A 6 -16.47 -3.85 35.11
C ASP A 6 -17.19 -5.02 34.40
N PRO A 7 -18.34 -5.49 34.90
CA PRO A 7 -19.10 -6.58 34.28
C PRO A 7 -19.44 -6.33 32.81
N ARG A 8 -19.54 -5.07 32.37
CA ARG A 8 -19.76 -4.71 30.96
C ARG A 8 -18.59 -5.06 30.06
N PHE A 9 -17.38 -5.23 30.62
CA PHE A 9 -16.14 -5.40 29.86
C PHE A 9 -15.33 -6.64 30.29
N ALA A 10 -15.85 -7.47 31.20
CA ALA A 10 -15.11 -8.58 31.80
C ALA A 10 -14.74 -9.65 30.76
N THR A 11 -15.68 -10.04 29.90
CA THR A 11 -15.45 -11.01 28.81
C THR A 11 -15.35 -10.34 27.45
N ASN A 12 -14.78 -11.05 26.47
CA ASN A 12 -14.75 -10.55 25.10
C ASN A 12 -16.15 -10.35 24.51
N GLY A 13 -17.09 -11.24 24.81
CA GLY A 13 -18.48 -11.14 24.34
C GLY A 13 -19.18 -9.90 24.87
N GLU A 14 -18.96 -9.56 26.15
CA GLU A 14 -19.49 -8.34 26.75
C GLU A 14 -18.84 -7.08 26.16
N ARG A 15 -17.50 -7.06 25.98
CA ARG A 15 -16.81 -5.95 25.31
C ARG A 15 -17.30 -5.71 23.88
N VAL A 16 -17.65 -6.77 23.15
CA VAL A 16 -18.20 -6.64 21.79
C VAL A 16 -19.60 -6.03 21.84
N ARG A 17 -20.44 -6.42 22.80
CA ARG A 17 -21.78 -5.86 23.00
C ARG A 17 -21.73 -4.38 23.41
N GLU A 18 -20.81 -4.05 24.32
CA GLU A 18 -20.65 -2.71 24.91
C GLU A 18 -19.53 -1.90 24.22
N ARG A 19 -19.24 -2.20 22.95
CA ARG A 19 -18.07 -1.67 22.22
C ARG A 19 -18.05 -0.14 22.19
N ASP A 20 -19.17 0.50 21.89
CA ASP A 20 -19.25 1.95 21.79
C ASP A 20 -19.00 2.61 23.16
N ALA A 21 -19.60 2.08 24.22
CA ALA A 21 -19.37 2.55 25.59
C ALA A 21 -17.91 2.39 26.01
N LEU A 22 -17.28 1.25 25.68
CA LEU A 22 -15.85 1.04 25.95
C LEU A 22 -14.97 1.99 25.14
N ARG A 23 -15.28 2.18 23.85
CA ARG A 23 -14.56 3.11 22.97
C ARG A 23 -14.58 4.51 23.55
N ASP A 24 -15.75 5.03 23.92
CA ASP A 24 -15.87 6.43 24.38
C ASP A 24 -15.07 6.65 25.66
N LEU A 25 -15.07 5.66 26.57
CA LEU A 25 -14.22 5.68 27.77
C LEU A 25 -12.72 5.69 27.40
N LEU A 26 -12.29 4.85 26.48
CA LEU A 26 -10.88 4.79 26.05
C LEU A 26 -10.44 6.05 25.31
N VAL A 27 -11.26 6.56 24.38
CA VAL A 27 -10.99 7.79 23.63
C VAL A 27 -10.81 8.97 24.58
N SER A 28 -11.66 9.11 25.59
CA SER A 28 -11.54 10.17 26.59
C SER A 28 -10.18 10.17 27.33
N ARG A 29 -9.51 9.01 27.39
CA ARG A 29 -8.17 8.88 27.97
C ARG A 29 -7.09 9.12 26.94
N PHE A 30 -7.23 8.53 25.74
CA PHE A 30 -6.19 8.64 24.71
C PHE A 30 -5.99 10.08 24.22
N VAL A 31 -7.04 10.91 24.20
CA VAL A 31 -6.92 12.34 23.83
C VAL A 31 -6.12 13.17 24.83
N ALA A 32 -5.88 12.69 26.05
CA ALA A 32 -5.22 13.46 27.10
C ALA A 32 -3.69 13.55 26.93
N ARG A 33 -3.09 12.75 26.04
CA ARG A 33 -1.63 12.76 25.78
C ARG A 33 -1.35 12.50 24.30
N PRO A 34 -0.17 12.90 23.78
CA PRO A 34 0.28 12.54 22.45
C PRO A 34 0.26 11.03 22.19
N SER A 35 0.00 10.64 20.94
CA SER A 35 -0.03 9.24 20.52
C SER A 35 1.29 8.51 20.78
N ALA A 36 2.43 9.17 20.60
CA ALA A 36 3.76 8.61 20.84
C ALA A 36 3.92 8.07 22.28
N GLU A 37 3.45 8.81 23.27
CA GLU A 37 3.51 8.37 24.68
C GLU A 37 2.62 7.16 24.93
N TRP A 38 1.45 7.08 24.28
CA TRP A 38 0.59 5.91 24.39
C TRP A 38 1.19 4.69 23.72
N LEU A 39 1.84 4.85 22.55
CA LEU A 39 2.51 3.76 21.87
C LEU A 39 3.61 3.15 22.72
N GLU A 40 4.41 3.97 23.41
CA GLU A 40 5.44 3.48 24.34
C GLU A 40 4.83 2.67 25.49
N VAL A 41 3.81 3.22 26.16
CA VAL A 41 3.14 2.55 27.29
C VAL A 41 2.47 1.25 26.87
N LEU A 42 1.75 1.25 25.74
CA LEU A 42 1.01 0.09 25.26
C LEU A 42 1.95 -1.00 24.75
N SER A 43 3.00 -0.64 24.00
CA SER A 43 4.01 -1.58 23.52
C SER A 43 4.79 -2.23 24.65
N ALA A 44 5.05 -1.52 25.75
CA ALA A 44 5.70 -2.09 26.94
C ALA A 44 4.84 -3.14 27.67
N THR A 45 3.56 -3.28 27.30
CA THR A 45 2.60 -4.22 27.88
C THR A 45 2.06 -5.23 26.87
N ASP A 46 2.77 -5.42 25.75
CA ASP A 46 2.43 -6.34 24.66
C ASP A 46 1.06 -6.07 24.00
N VAL A 47 0.52 -4.86 24.16
CA VAL A 47 -0.72 -4.46 23.48
C VAL A 47 -0.38 -4.14 22.03
N PRO A 48 -0.97 -4.84 21.04
CA PRO A 48 -0.75 -4.53 19.63
C PRO A 48 -1.24 -3.12 19.30
N CYS A 49 -0.31 -2.23 18.98
CA CYS A 49 -0.61 -0.85 18.62
C CYS A 49 0.41 -0.35 17.59
N GLY A 50 0.04 0.71 16.88
CA GLY A 50 0.90 1.34 15.89
C GLY A 50 0.42 2.75 15.57
N PRO A 51 1.32 3.63 15.09
CA PRO A 51 0.95 4.97 14.69
C PRO A 51 0.05 4.93 13.44
N VAL A 52 -0.86 5.90 13.34
CA VAL A 52 -1.52 6.22 12.07
C VAL A 52 -0.56 7.08 11.29
N ARG A 53 -0.09 6.58 10.14
CA ARG A 53 0.88 7.26 9.29
C ARG A 53 0.23 7.92 8.08
N ASP A 54 0.77 9.04 7.64
CA ASP A 54 0.48 9.60 6.33
C ASP A 54 1.29 8.92 5.21
N VAL A 55 1.03 9.31 3.96
CA VAL A 55 1.67 8.71 2.78
C VAL A 55 3.19 8.96 2.76
N ALA A 56 3.65 10.14 3.17
CA ALA A 56 5.07 10.47 3.19
C ALA A 56 5.80 9.66 4.26
N GLU A 57 5.20 9.55 5.46
CA GLU A 57 5.71 8.73 6.56
C GLU A 57 5.78 7.25 6.20
N VAL A 58 4.77 6.71 5.48
CA VAL A 58 4.81 5.34 4.98
C VAL A 58 6.00 5.11 4.07
N PHE A 59 6.24 6.01 3.10
CA PHE A 59 7.36 5.84 2.16
C PHE A 59 8.74 6.11 2.75
N ALA A 60 8.82 6.75 3.91
CA ALA A 60 10.04 6.94 4.69
C ALA A 60 10.26 5.84 5.75
N ASP A 61 9.28 4.95 5.97
CA ASP A 61 9.36 3.95 7.03
C ASP A 61 10.52 2.97 6.78
N PRO A 62 11.35 2.67 7.81
CA PRO A 62 12.50 1.77 7.67
C PRO A 62 12.15 0.39 7.12
N GLN A 63 10.97 -0.15 7.47
CA GLN A 63 10.51 -1.44 6.97
C GLN A 63 10.11 -1.35 5.50
N VAL A 64 9.49 -0.25 5.07
CA VAL A 64 9.14 -0.03 3.65
C VAL A 64 10.41 0.06 2.79
N LEU A 65 11.43 0.76 3.29
CA LEU A 65 12.74 0.87 2.62
C LEU A 65 13.48 -0.46 2.62
N ALA A 66 13.61 -1.14 3.77
CA ALA A 66 14.28 -2.42 3.90
C ALA A 66 13.63 -3.53 3.07
N ARG A 67 12.33 -3.41 2.81
CA ARG A 67 11.59 -4.33 1.95
C ARG A 67 11.58 -3.93 0.48
N GLU A 68 12.22 -2.83 0.08
CA GLU A 68 12.24 -2.34 -1.30
C GLU A 68 10.81 -2.16 -1.85
N MET A 69 9.95 -1.55 -1.04
CA MET A 69 8.54 -1.28 -1.40
C MET A 69 8.35 -0.02 -2.25
N VAL A 70 9.45 0.57 -2.72
CA VAL A 70 9.47 1.67 -3.68
C VAL A 70 10.47 1.33 -4.76
N ALA A 71 10.00 1.20 -6.00
CA ALA A 71 10.85 1.06 -7.18
C ALA A 71 10.88 2.38 -7.94
N THR A 72 12.00 2.69 -8.59
CA THR A 72 12.11 3.84 -9.48
C THR A 72 12.40 3.36 -10.89
N VAL A 73 11.66 3.86 -11.87
CA VAL A 73 11.85 3.57 -13.30
C VAL A 73 11.93 4.88 -14.08
N GLU A 74 12.72 4.91 -15.14
CA GLU A 74 12.74 6.05 -16.06
C GLU A 74 11.56 5.95 -17.03
N HIS A 75 10.61 6.88 -16.92
CA HIS A 75 9.48 6.99 -17.83
C HIS A 75 9.77 8.05 -18.91
N PRO A 76 9.49 7.76 -20.20
CA PRO A 76 9.92 8.60 -21.32
C PRO A 76 9.42 10.05 -21.28
N THR A 77 8.31 10.33 -20.59
CA THR A 77 7.72 11.68 -20.51
C THR A 77 7.77 12.32 -19.13
N VAL A 78 7.98 11.56 -18.04
CA VAL A 78 7.97 12.10 -16.67
C VAL A 78 9.31 11.95 -15.95
N GLY A 79 10.30 11.31 -16.58
CA GLY A 79 11.61 11.02 -15.99
C GLY A 79 11.50 9.95 -14.89
N ALA A 80 12.24 10.13 -13.80
CA ALA A 80 12.25 9.22 -12.67
C ALA A 80 10.86 9.10 -12.02
N LEU A 81 10.19 7.97 -12.27
CA LEU A 81 8.87 7.63 -11.76
C LEU A 81 9.00 6.64 -10.61
N ARG A 82 8.47 7.02 -9.43
CA ARG A 82 8.38 6.14 -8.26
C ARG A 82 7.10 5.31 -8.34
N LEU A 83 7.25 4.00 -8.20
CA LEU A 83 6.18 3.00 -8.20
C LEU A 83 6.19 2.21 -6.90
N THR A 84 5.03 1.73 -6.47
CA THR A 84 4.96 0.76 -5.36
C THR A 84 5.68 -0.51 -5.75
N GLY A 85 6.55 -1.00 -4.87
CA GLY A 85 7.32 -2.22 -5.07
C GLY A 85 6.47 -3.48 -4.99
N ILE A 86 7.11 -4.63 -5.23
CA ILE A 86 6.44 -5.94 -5.23
C ILE A 86 6.43 -6.49 -3.80
N PRO A 87 5.26 -6.69 -3.17
CA PRO A 87 5.15 -7.06 -1.74
C PRO A 87 5.66 -8.48 -1.46
N PHE A 88 5.54 -9.37 -2.45
CA PHE A 88 5.98 -10.76 -2.35
C PHE A 88 7.47 -10.88 -2.70
N LYS A 89 8.25 -11.45 -1.78
CA LYS A 89 9.69 -11.68 -1.95
C LYS A 89 9.93 -13.17 -2.05
N PHE A 90 10.06 -13.67 -3.28
CA PHE A 90 10.36 -15.07 -3.56
C PHE A 90 11.87 -15.27 -3.74
N ALA A 91 12.42 -16.31 -3.12
CA ALA A 91 13.85 -16.61 -3.22
C ALA A 91 14.24 -17.15 -4.60
N ALA A 92 13.43 -18.05 -5.19
CA ALA A 92 13.76 -18.69 -6.47
C ALA A 92 13.36 -17.83 -7.69
N THR A 93 12.32 -17.02 -7.57
CA THR A 93 11.77 -16.19 -8.66
C THR A 93 11.48 -14.77 -8.19
N PRO A 94 12.51 -13.96 -7.85
CA PRO A 94 12.30 -12.60 -7.39
C PRO A 94 11.50 -11.78 -8.42
N GLY A 95 10.42 -11.14 -7.97
CA GLY A 95 9.66 -10.22 -8.80
C GLY A 95 10.48 -8.96 -9.11
N SER A 96 10.34 -8.42 -10.31
CA SER A 96 10.98 -7.16 -10.72
C SER A 96 10.04 -6.29 -11.56
N ILE A 97 10.08 -4.98 -11.32
CA ILE A 97 9.47 -3.98 -12.19
C ILE A 97 10.52 -3.61 -13.24
N ARG A 98 10.30 -4.03 -14.49
CA ARG A 98 11.32 -3.96 -15.56
C ARG A 98 11.13 -2.80 -16.53
N ARG A 99 9.90 -2.30 -16.67
CA ARG A 99 9.54 -1.27 -17.65
C ARG A 99 8.63 -0.24 -16.98
N PRO A 100 8.70 1.04 -17.38
CA PRO A 100 7.68 2.00 -17.03
C PRO A 100 6.32 1.61 -17.63
N PRO A 101 5.21 2.18 -17.14
CA PRO A 101 3.94 2.14 -17.85
C PRO A 101 4.11 2.58 -19.32
N PRO A 102 3.47 1.91 -20.29
CA PRO A 102 3.61 2.26 -21.69
C PRO A 102 2.89 3.57 -22.00
N LEU A 103 3.39 4.27 -23.03
CA LEU A 103 2.64 5.32 -23.68
C LEU A 103 1.46 4.73 -24.45
N LEU A 104 0.46 5.57 -24.73
CA LEU A 104 -0.66 5.21 -25.60
C LEU A 104 -0.12 4.74 -26.97
N GLY A 105 -0.46 3.51 -27.34
CA GLY A 105 -0.05 2.91 -28.62
C GLY A 105 1.43 2.52 -28.73
N GLN A 106 2.21 2.57 -27.64
CA GLN A 106 3.66 2.33 -27.68
C GLN A 106 4.04 0.97 -28.32
N HIS A 107 3.25 -0.07 -28.06
CA HIS A 107 3.53 -1.43 -28.54
C HIS A 107 2.59 -1.88 -29.67
N THR A 108 1.82 -0.97 -30.28
CA THR A 108 0.85 -1.33 -31.34
C THR A 108 1.51 -2.10 -32.49
N ASP A 109 2.61 -1.56 -33.04
CA ASP A 109 3.27 -2.17 -34.20
C ASP A 109 4.02 -3.46 -33.84
N GLU A 110 4.60 -3.52 -32.63
CA GLU A 110 5.25 -4.72 -32.08
C GLU A 110 4.25 -5.88 -32.02
N ILE A 111 3.09 -5.65 -31.40
CA ILE A 111 2.07 -6.68 -31.24
C ILE A 111 1.42 -7.06 -32.58
N LEU A 112 1.13 -6.10 -33.47
CA LEU A 112 0.59 -6.43 -34.80
C LEU A 112 1.57 -7.26 -35.63
N SER A 113 2.86 -6.95 -35.54
CA SER A 113 3.91 -7.73 -36.21
C SER A 113 4.01 -9.14 -35.63
N GLU A 114 3.93 -9.30 -34.30
CA GLU A 114 3.89 -10.61 -33.64
C GLU A 114 2.66 -11.45 -34.05
N LEU A 115 1.55 -10.79 -34.35
CA LEU A 115 0.33 -11.42 -34.87
C LEU A 115 0.39 -11.75 -36.37
N GLY A 116 1.47 -11.38 -37.06
CA GLY A 116 1.71 -11.71 -38.47
C GLY A 116 1.23 -10.67 -39.49
N PHE A 117 0.85 -9.46 -39.05
CA PHE A 117 0.54 -8.38 -39.97
C PHE A 117 1.82 -7.86 -40.63
N SER A 118 1.77 -7.66 -41.95
CA SER A 118 2.82 -6.99 -42.70
C SER A 118 2.82 -5.47 -42.40
N GLY A 119 3.96 -4.81 -42.64
CA GLY A 119 4.05 -3.33 -42.50
C GLY A 119 2.98 -2.59 -43.31
N MET A 120 2.65 -3.08 -44.52
CA MET A 120 1.59 -2.52 -45.36
C MET A 120 0.18 -2.68 -44.77
N GLU A 121 -0.08 -3.75 -44.02
CA GLU A 121 -1.36 -3.94 -43.33
C GLU A 121 -1.45 -3.04 -42.10
N ILE A 122 -0.37 -2.91 -41.34
CA ILE A 122 -0.29 -2.02 -40.18
C ILE A 122 -0.52 -0.55 -40.60
N GLU A 123 0.13 -0.11 -41.67
CA GLU A 123 -0.09 1.24 -42.23
C GLU A 123 -1.54 1.47 -42.65
N ARG A 124 -2.20 0.47 -43.24
CA ARG A 124 -3.63 0.57 -43.60
C ARG A 124 -4.53 0.70 -42.36
N LEU A 125 -4.25 -0.05 -41.30
CA LEU A 125 -5.00 0.04 -40.04
C LEU A 125 -4.87 1.42 -39.38
N ARG A 126 -3.66 2.02 -39.44
CA ARG A 126 -3.44 3.40 -38.97
C ARG A 126 -4.21 4.40 -39.83
N ALA A 127 -4.17 4.25 -41.15
CA ALA A 127 -4.87 5.14 -42.07
C ALA A 127 -6.40 5.08 -41.91
N SER A 128 -6.96 3.93 -41.52
CA SER A 128 -8.39 3.77 -41.23
C SER A 128 -8.80 4.19 -39.81
N GLY A 129 -7.85 4.59 -38.95
CA GLY A 129 -8.10 4.92 -37.55
C GLY A 129 -8.52 3.73 -36.69
N SER A 130 -8.19 2.51 -37.14
CA SER A 130 -8.49 1.27 -36.40
C SER A 130 -7.48 1.02 -35.27
N VAL A 131 -6.29 1.60 -35.38
CA VAL A 131 -5.21 1.62 -34.38
C VAL A 131 -4.49 2.97 -34.36
#